data_AF-A0A7W9ESE4-F1
#
_entry.id   AF-A0A7W9ESE4-F1
#
_cell.length_a   1.000
_cell.length_b   1.000
_cell.length_c   1.000
_cell.angle_alpha   90.00
_cell.angle_beta   90.00
_cell.angle_gamma   90.00
#
_symmetry.space_group_name_H-M   'P 1'
#
loop_
_entity.id
_entity.type
_entity.pdbx_description
1 polymer ?
#
loop_
_entity_poly.entity_id
_entity_poly.type
_entity_poly.pdbx_seq_one_letter_code
_entity_poly.pdbx_strand_id
1 'polypeptide(L)'
;MSDTRPRTHAVPRHAIEGMRESDDQLIGMVTALAAQLAVTRERLDTVERLAEAAGLFGPDAVDRYVPDERAQGARDTIRQTLIDRIFRPIRDAAARTARAFEEPRR
;
A
#
# COMPACT_ATOMS: atom_id res chain seq x y z
N MET A 1 30.24 -32.35 13.49
CA MET A 1 29.17 -31.73 12.68
C MET A 1 28.99 -30.29 13.15
N SER A 2 29.73 -29.36 12.55
CA SER A 2 29.65 -27.94 12.93
C SER A 2 28.52 -27.26 12.16
N ASP A 3 27.48 -26.87 12.89
CA ASP A 3 26.35 -26.05 12.43
C ASP A 3 26.87 -24.67 11.98
N THR A 4 26.98 -24.48 10.66
CA THR A 4 27.35 -23.20 10.05
C THR A 4 26.06 -22.49 9.64
N ARG A 5 25.42 -21.79 10.57
CA ARG A 5 24.36 -20.85 10.20
C ARG A 5 25.00 -19.60 9.60
N PRO A 6 24.53 -19.11 8.45
CA PRO A 6 25.06 -17.88 7.86
C PRO A 6 24.75 -16.71 8.80
N ARG A 7 25.79 -15.94 9.14
CA ARG A 7 25.65 -14.68 9.87
C ARG A 7 25.00 -13.67 8.94
N THR A 8 23.69 -13.44 9.10
CA THR A 8 23.02 -12.31 8.46
C THR A 8 23.58 -11.04 9.07
N HIS A 9 24.48 -10.36 8.36
CA HIS A 9 24.86 -9.00 8.66
C HIS A 9 23.66 -8.11 8.33
N ALA A 10 22.79 -7.91 9.30
CA ALA A 10 21.77 -6.87 9.24
C ALA A 10 22.51 -5.53 9.13
N VAL A 11 22.59 -4.99 7.92
CA VAL A 11 23.15 -3.66 7.68
C VAL A 11 22.31 -2.69 8.50
N PRO A 12 22.90 -1.95 9.47
CA PRO A 12 22.16 -0.95 10.20
C PRO A 12 21.67 0.07 9.18
N ARG A 13 20.36 0.35 9.17
CA ARG A 13 19.82 1.44 8.36
C ARG A 13 20.54 2.71 8.81
N HIS A 14 21.35 3.29 7.92
CA HIS A 14 21.98 4.57 8.21
C HIS A 14 20.86 5.60 8.34
N ALA A 15 20.67 6.10 9.56
CA ALA A 15 19.79 7.22 9.81
C ALA A 15 20.32 8.41 9.00
N ILE A 16 19.49 8.93 8.10
CA ILE A 16 19.82 10.16 7.38
C ILE A 16 19.78 11.30 8.39
N GLU A 17 20.89 12.01 8.52
CA GLU A 17 21.02 13.13 9.46
C GLU A 17 19.91 14.17 9.22
N GLY A 18 19.18 14.53 10.27
CA GLY A 18 18.03 15.44 10.21
C GLY A 18 16.69 14.80 9.82
N MET A 19 16.66 13.52 9.44
CA MET A 19 15.40 12.81 9.13
C MET A 19 14.73 12.34 10.42
N ARG A 20 13.49 12.77 10.65
CA ARG A 20 12.71 12.26 11.79
C ARG A 20 12.34 10.82 11.52
N GLU A 21 12.17 10.02 12.58
CA GLU A 21 11.71 8.63 12.46
C GLU A 21 10.38 8.53 11.68
N SER A 22 9.49 9.50 11.86
CA SER A 22 8.23 9.60 11.10
C SER A 22 8.44 9.75 9.59
N ASP A 23 9.52 10.41 9.17
CA ASP A 23 9.81 10.67 7.76
C ASP A 23 10.37 9.38 7.12
N ASP A 24 11.24 8.65 7.81
CA ASP A 24 11.72 7.33 7.37
C ASP A 24 10.58 6.30 7.26
N GLN A 25 9.70 6.26 8.26
CA GLN A 25 8.51 5.41 8.24
C GLN A 25 7.57 5.75 7.09
N LEU A 26 7.35 7.04 6.80
CA LEU A 26 6.53 7.48 5.68
C LEU A 26 7.14 7.07 4.34
N ILE A 27 8.45 7.26 4.16
CA ILE A 27 9.17 6.84 2.95
C ILE A 27 9.08 5.32 2.77
N GLY A 28 9.25 4.55 3.85
CA GLY A 28 9.08 3.09 3.83
C GLY A 28 7.67 2.68 3.40
N MET A 29 6.63 3.32 3.96
CA MET A 29 5.23 3.08 3.59
C MET A 29 4.96 3.41 2.12
N VAL A 30 5.41 4.57 1.64
CA VAL A 30 5.24 4.99 0.24
C VAL A 30 5.96 4.06 -0.71
N THR A 31 7.19 3.66 -0.38
CA THR A 31 7.98 2.72 -1.19
C THR A 31 7.30 1.35 -1.28
N ALA A 32 6.79 0.83 -0.16
CA ALA A 32 6.04 -0.42 -0.15
C ALA A 32 4.76 -0.34 -0.99
N LEU A 33 4.01 0.76 -0.89
CA LEU A 33 2.81 0.98 -1.72
C LEU A 33 3.15 1.11 -3.21
N ALA A 34 4.22 1.82 -3.56
CA ALA A 34 4.68 1.95 -4.94
C ALA A 34 5.07 0.59 -5.54
N ALA A 35 5.76 -0.26 -4.78
CA ALA A 35 6.09 -1.62 -5.20
C ALA A 35 4.83 -2.48 -5.42
N GLN A 36 3.85 -2.41 -4.52
CA GLN A 36 2.58 -3.12 -4.69
C GLN A 36 1.79 -2.60 -5.91
N LEU A 37 1.84 -1.29 -6.19
CA LEU A 37 1.20 -0.71 -7.37
C LEU A 37 1.87 -1.17 -8.67
N ALA A 38 3.21 -1.25 -8.69
CA ALA A 38 3.95 -1.77 -9.83
C ALA A 38 3.55 -3.22 -10.16
N VAL A 39 3.60 -4.12 -9.16
CA VAL A 39 3.17 -5.52 -9.32
C VAL A 39 1.71 -5.61 -9.77
N THR A 40 0.84 -4.75 -9.24
CA THR A 40 -0.58 -4.73 -9.64
C THR A 40 -0.73 -4.32 -11.11
N ARG A 41 0.01 -3.31 -11.58
CA ARG A 41 0.00 -2.87 -12.98
C ARG A 41 0.53 -3.94 -13.92
N GLU A 42 1.62 -4.60 -13.56
CA GLU A 42 2.18 -5.72 -14.34
C GLU A 42 1.19 -6.88 -14.45
N ARG A 43 0.49 -7.20 -13.36
CA ARG A 43 -0.56 -8.22 -13.36
C ARG A 43 -1.75 -7.82 -14.22
N LEU A 44 -2.14 -6.55 -14.24
CA LEU A 44 -3.23 -6.07 -15.12
C LEU A 44 -2.83 -6.14 -16.60
N ASP A 45 -1.64 -5.67 -16.98
CA ASP A 45 -1.12 -5.82 -18.35
C ASP A 45 -1.10 -7.29 -18.78
N THR A 46 -0.65 -8.18 -17.90
CA THR A 46 -0.65 -9.63 -18.15
C THR A 46 -2.08 -10.15 -18.40
N VAL A 47 -3.06 -9.74 -17.59
CA VAL A 47 -4.45 -10.16 -17.74
C VAL A 47 -5.04 -9.65 -19.07
N GLU A 48 -4.79 -8.39 -19.43
CA GLU A 48 -5.27 -7.78 -20.67
C GLU A 48 -4.70 -8.50 -21.91
N ARG A 49 -3.39 -8.78 -21.92
CA ARG A 49 -2.75 -9.54 -23.00
C ARG A 49 -3.27 -10.96 -23.12
N LEU A 50 -3.50 -11.64 -21.99
CA LEU A 50 -4.06 -13.00 -21.98
C LEU A 50 -5.51 -13.01 -22.46
N ALA A 51 -6.31 -12.00 -22.08
CA ALA A 51 -7.68 -11.84 -22.55
C ALA A 51 -7.72 -11.61 -24.07
N GLU A 52 -6.82 -10.78 -24.60
CA GLU A 52 -6.70 -10.53 -26.04
C GLU A 52 -6.29 -11.80 -26.80
N ALA A 53 -5.27 -12.52 -26.30
CA ALA A 53 -4.83 -13.78 -26.88
C ALA A 53 -5.93 -14.85 -26.87
N ALA A 54 -6.85 -14.80 -25.91
CA ALA A 54 -8.03 -15.67 -25.82
C ALA A 54 -9.20 -15.20 -26.71
N GLY A 55 -9.06 -14.09 -27.45
CA GLY A 55 -10.12 -13.54 -28.30
C GLY A 55 -11.24 -12.84 -27.53
N LEU A 56 -10.99 -12.39 -26.28
CA LEU A 56 -11.97 -11.68 -25.45
C LEU A 56 -11.91 -10.18 -25.70
N PHE A 57 -11.11 -9.44 -24.92
CA PHE A 57 -10.94 -8.01 -25.03
C PHE A 57 -9.45 -7.66 -24.96
N GLY A 58 -9.06 -6.58 -25.66
CA GLY A 58 -7.71 -6.03 -25.58
C GLY A 58 -7.60 -4.82 -24.65
N PRO A 59 -6.38 -4.30 -24.42
CA PRO A 59 -6.12 -3.14 -23.54
C PRO A 59 -7.03 -1.93 -23.84
N ASP A 60 -7.23 -1.66 -25.13
CA ASP A 60 -8.13 -0.64 -25.68
C ASP A 60 -9.57 -0.67 -25.11
N ALA A 61 -10.08 -1.86 -24.78
CA ALA A 61 -11.41 -2.03 -24.22
C ALA A 61 -11.46 -1.60 -22.75
N VAL A 62 -10.37 -1.77 -22.00
CA VAL A 62 -10.23 -1.30 -20.62
C VAL A 62 -10.24 0.24 -20.59
N ASP A 63 -9.49 0.87 -21.50
CA ASP A 63 -9.41 2.34 -21.58
C ASP A 63 -10.74 3.01 -21.95
N ARG A 64 -11.54 2.35 -22.77
CA ARG A 64 -12.87 2.84 -23.18
C ARG A 64 -14.01 2.37 -22.26
N TYR A 65 -13.71 1.55 -21.25
CA TYR A 65 -14.74 0.99 -20.38
C TYR A 65 -15.41 2.08 -19.54
N VAL A 66 -16.72 2.23 -19.74
CA VAL A 66 -17.58 3.08 -18.90
C VAL A 66 -18.30 2.19 -17.89
N PRO A 67 -18.04 2.33 -16.57
CA PRO A 67 -18.73 1.53 -15.58
C PRO A 67 -20.22 1.87 -15.51
N ASP A 68 -21.06 0.86 -15.34
CA ASP A 68 -22.44 1.06 -14.94
C ASP A 68 -22.53 1.42 -13.45
N GLU A 69 -23.73 1.77 -12.97
CA GLU A 69 -23.98 2.16 -11.58
C GLU A 69 -23.56 1.06 -10.59
N ARG A 70 -23.76 -0.21 -10.96
CA ARG A 70 -23.41 -1.36 -10.11
C ARG A 70 -21.90 -1.50 -9.99
N ALA A 71 -21.17 -1.44 -11.10
CA ALA A 71 -19.72 -1.49 -11.14
C ALA A 71 -19.12 -0.30 -10.40
N GLN A 72 -19.73 0.88 -10.53
CA GLN A 72 -19.32 2.06 -9.80
C GLN A 72 -19.51 1.90 -8.28
N GLY A 73 -20.68 1.42 -7.82
CA GLY A 73 -20.93 1.16 -6.41
C GLY A 73 -19.97 0.12 -5.80
N ALA A 74 -19.62 -0.92 -6.56
CA ALA A 74 -18.59 -1.88 -6.14
C ALA A 74 -17.21 -1.22 -5.98
N ARG A 75 -16.81 -0.35 -6.92
CA ARG A 75 -15.56 0.42 -6.84
C ARG A 75 -15.54 1.36 -5.65
N ASP A 76 -16.67 1.99 -5.35
CA ASP A 76 -16.79 2.91 -4.20
C ASP A 76 -16.64 2.17 -2.88
N THR A 77 -17.24 0.99 -2.76
CA THR A 77 -17.09 0.11 -1.59
C THR A 77 -15.63 -0.31 -1.39
N ILE A 78 -14.96 -0.72 -2.47
CA ILE A 78 -13.54 -1.09 -2.44
C ILE A 78 -12.68 0.11 -2.01
N ARG A 79 -12.94 1.30 -2.57
CA ARG A 79 -12.19 2.51 -2.26
C ARG A 79 -12.37 2.93 -0.80
N GLN A 80 -13.59 2.92 -0.29
CA GLN A 80 -13.89 3.22 1.12
C GLN A 80 -13.17 2.25 2.05
N THR A 81 -13.24 0.94 1.76
CA THR A 81 -12.54 -0.10 2.53
C THR A 81 -11.02 0.13 2.54
N LEU A 82 -10.44 0.48 1.39
CA LEU A 82 -9.00 0.73 1.27
C LEU A 82 -8.59 1.98 2.05
N ILE A 83 -9.33 3.08 1.91
CA ILE A 83 -9.12 4.32 2.69
C ILE A 83 -9.19 4.01 4.17
N ASP A 84 -10.23 3.31 4.63
CA ASP A 84 -10.38 3.00 6.04
C ASP A 84 -9.24 2.16 6.61
N ARG A 85 -8.73 1.20 5.82
CA ARG A 85 -7.59 0.38 6.20
C ARG A 85 -6.29 1.18 6.27
N ILE A 86 -6.04 2.06 5.30
CA ILE A 86 -4.83 2.88 5.23
C ILE A 86 -4.82 3.95 6.34
N PHE A 87 -5.95 4.60 6.61
CA PHE A 87 -6.02 5.71 7.56
C PHE A 87 -6.28 5.29 9.01
N ARG A 88 -6.69 4.04 9.27
CA ARG A 88 -6.89 3.54 10.64
C ARG A 88 -5.69 3.79 11.57
N PRO A 89 -4.44 3.44 11.21
CA PRO A 89 -3.28 3.67 12.09
C PRO A 89 -3.07 5.14 12.45
N ILE A 90 -3.33 6.05 11.50
CA ILE A 90 -3.21 7.50 11.70
C ILE A 90 -4.31 7.99 12.65
N ARG A 91 -5.56 7.56 12.43
CA ARG A 91 -6.69 7.88 13.33
C ARG A 91 -6.44 7.39 14.75
N ASP A 92 -5.93 6.17 14.91
CA ASP A 92 -5.63 5.59 16.21
C ASP A 92 -4.47 6.33 16.90
N ALA A 93 -3.44 6.74 16.14
CA ALA A 93 -2.34 7.55 16.67
C ALA A 93 -2.84 8.92 17.15
N ALA A 94 -3.63 9.62 16.33
CA ALA A 94 -4.21 10.91 16.69
C ALA A 94 -5.10 10.81 17.95
N ALA A 95 -5.93 9.75 18.05
CA ALA A 95 -6.78 9.52 19.21
C ALA A 95 -5.97 9.23 20.49
N ARG A 96 -4.87 8.47 20.40
CA ARG A 96 -3.96 8.25 21.55
C ARG A 96 -3.31 9.55 22.00
N THR A 97 -2.84 10.35 21.05
CA THR A 97 -2.25 11.67 21.34
C THR A 97 -3.28 12.59 22.00
N ALA A 98 -4.51 12.67 21.50
CA ALA A 98 -5.58 13.45 22.12
C ALA A 98 -5.86 13.02 23.57
N ARG A 99 -5.97 11.71 23.84
CA ARG A 99 -6.18 11.18 25.21
C ARG A 99 -5.03 11.54 26.15
N ALA A 100 -3.79 11.49 25.69
CA ALA A 100 -2.62 11.88 26.49
C ALA A 100 -2.62 13.38 26.86
N PHE A 101 -3.30 14.23 26.08
CA PHE A 101 -3.52 15.63 26.43
C PHE A 101 -4.67 15.85 27.42
N GLU A 102 -5.64 14.93 27.46
CA GLU A 102 -6.81 15.01 28.34
C GLU A 102 -6.56 14.43 29.75
N GLU A 103 -5.56 13.57 29.92
CA GLU A 103 -5.15 13.08 31.24
C GLU A 103 -4.48 14.20 32.07
N PRO A 104 -4.96 14.49 33.31
CA PRO A 104 -4.39 15.54 34.13
C PRO A 104 -2.96 15.19 34.51
N ARG A 105 -2.02 16.07 34.14
CA ARG A 105 -0.61 15.99 34.52
C ARG A 105 -0.52 16.07 36.06
N ARG A 106 -0.42 14.92 36.72
CA ARG A 106 -0.17 14.84 38.17
C ARG A 106 1.26 15.20 38.50
#